data_AF-A0A804Q743-F1
#
_entry.id   AF-A0A804Q743-F1
#
_cell.length_a   1.000
_cell.length_b   1.000
_cell.length_c   1.000
_cell.angle_alpha   90.00
_cell.angle_beta   90.00
_cell.angle_gamma   90.00
#
_symmetry.space_group_name_H-M   'P 1'
#
loop_
_entity.id
_entity.type
_entity.pdbx_description
1 polymer ?
#
loop_
_entity_poly.entity_id
_entity_poly.type
_entity_poly.pdbx_seq_one_letter_code
_entity_poly.pdbx_strand_id
1 'polypeptide(L)'
;LGASSRATAGTRGGLTKHTKSHLGNEWKKPFAGSSHAKGIILEKIGIEAKQPNSAIRKCARVQLVKDGKKIAAFVPNDGCLNYIEENDEVLIVGFGRNS
;
A
#
# COMPACT_ATOMS: atom_id res chain seq x y z
N LEU A 1 22.69 33.00 18.87
CA LEU A 1 22.90 31.60 19.28
C LEU A 1 21.65 30.80 18.90
N GLY A 2 21.53 30.39 17.64
CA GLY A 2 20.36 29.64 17.16
C GLY A 2 20.85 28.39 16.46
N ALA A 3 20.61 27.23 17.06
CA ALA A 3 20.95 25.95 16.46
C ALA A 3 20.04 25.70 15.24
N SER A 4 20.61 25.81 14.04
CA SER A 4 20.00 25.30 12.82
C SER A 4 20.15 23.78 12.82
N SER A 5 19.03 23.07 12.95
CA SER A 5 18.96 21.61 12.94
C SER A 5 19.31 21.09 11.54
N ARG A 6 20.35 20.25 11.48
CA ARG A 6 20.73 19.48 10.29
C ARG A 6 19.56 18.61 9.83
N ALA A 7 19.04 18.89 8.63
CA ALA A 7 18.25 17.94 7.88
C ALA A 7 19.20 16.85 7.32
N THR A 8 19.18 15.65 7.91
CA THR A 8 19.69 14.44 7.27
C THR A 8 18.70 14.02 6.18
N ALA A 9 18.81 14.65 5.01
CA ALA A 9 18.12 14.21 3.81
C ALA A 9 18.78 12.91 3.32
N GLY A 10 18.21 11.76 3.71
CA GLY A 10 18.59 10.46 3.18
C GLY A 10 18.52 10.46 1.65
N THR A 11 19.61 10.02 1.03
CA THR A 11 19.81 9.90 -0.42
C THR A 11 18.67 9.15 -1.10
N ARG A 12 17.73 9.89 -1.69
CA ARG A 12 16.79 9.35 -2.70
C ARG A 12 17.39 9.50 -4.09
N GLY A 13 18.41 8.69 -4.36
CA GLY A 13 18.76 8.37 -5.75
C GLY A 13 17.67 7.49 -6.33
N GLY A 14 16.73 8.06 -7.08
CA GLY A 14 15.75 7.30 -7.83
C GLY A 14 16.45 6.50 -8.92
N LEU A 15 16.59 5.18 -8.72
CA LEU A 15 17.13 4.30 -9.75
C LEU A 15 16.26 4.34 -11.02
N THR A 16 16.93 4.38 -12.17
CA THR A 16 16.31 4.34 -13.50
C THR A 16 15.47 3.07 -13.65
N LYS A 17 14.43 3.10 -14.49
CA LYS A 17 13.56 1.92 -14.72
C LYS A 17 14.37 0.65 -15.02
N HIS A 18 15.44 0.79 -15.80
CA HIS A 18 16.34 -0.29 -16.14
C HIS A 18 17.04 -0.86 -14.90
N THR A 19 17.59 -0.03 -14.02
CA THR A 19 18.25 -0.57 -12.82
C THR A 19 17.25 -1.17 -11.82
N LYS A 20 16.05 -0.61 -11.68
CA LYS A 20 14.99 -1.19 -10.83
C LYS A 20 14.57 -2.60 -11.27
N SER A 21 14.48 -2.86 -12.57
CA SER A 21 14.09 -4.18 -13.07
C SER A 21 15.18 -5.22 -12.84
N HIS A 22 16.45 -4.85 -12.98
CA HIS A 22 17.58 -5.79 -12.86
C HIS A 22 17.97 -6.12 -11.41
N LEU A 23 17.58 -5.27 -10.44
CA LEU A 23 17.84 -5.49 -9.02
C LEU A 23 16.93 -6.55 -8.37
N GLY A 24 15.95 -7.09 -9.09
CA GLY A 24 15.00 -8.09 -8.55
C GLY A 24 14.06 -7.56 -7.46
N ASN A 25 13.97 -6.23 -7.29
CA ASN A 25 13.11 -5.60 -6.28
C ASN A 25 11.62 -5.93 -6.48
N GLU A 26 11.22 -6.31 -7.68
CA GLU A 26 9.85 -6.69 -8.01
C GLU A 26 9.37 -7.94 -7.26
N TRP A 27 10.27 -8.92 -7.08
CA TRP A 27 10.00 -10.14 -6.32
C TRP A 27 9.90 -9.91 -4.82
N LYS A 28 10.49 -8.83 -4.31
CA LYS A 28 10.39 -8.43 -2.89
C LYS A 28 9.07 -7.73 -2.57
N LYS A 29 8.35 -7.20 -3.58
CA LYS A 29 7.05 -6.53 -3.38
C LYS A 29 5.99 -7.53 -2.89
N PRO A 30 4.92 -7.06 -2.21
CA PRO A 30 3.86 -7.95 -1.72
C PRO A 30 3.16 -8.76 -2.83
N PHE A 31 3.07 -8.18 -4.03
CA PHE A 31 2.47 -8.84 -5.18
C PHE A 31 3.44 -9.75 -5.95
N ALA A 32 4.76 -9.71 -5.66
CA ALA A 32 5.79 -10.57 -6.28
C ALA A 32 5.65 -10.68 -7.82
N GLY A 33 5.42 -9.55 -8.51
CA GLY A 33 5.23 -9.50 -9.97
C GLY A 33 3.82 -9.86 -10.48
N SER A 34 2.93 -10.41 -9.64
CA SER A 34 1.53 -10.67 -10.02
C SER A 34 0.73 -9.37 -10.12
N SER A 35 -0.23 -9.32 -11.05
CA SER A 35 -1.16 -8.20 -11.19
C SER A 35 -2.22 -8.16 -10.07
N HIS A 36 -2.62 -9.33 -9.58
CA HIS A 36 -3.66 -9.52 -8.58
C HIS A 36 -3.17 -10.46 -7.48
N ALA A 37 -3.74 -10.35 -6.28
CA ALA A 37 -3.52 -11.31 -5.20
C ALA A 37 -4.78 -11.50 -4.37
N LYS A 38 -5.02 -12.75 -3.94
CA LYS A 38 -6.08 -13.08 -3.00
C LYS A 38 -5.60 -12.80 -1.57
N GLY A 39 -6.48 -12.27 -0.73
CA GLY A 39 -6.17 -11.99 0.67
C GLY A 39 -7.40 -12.15 1.56
N ILE A 40 -7.14 -12.30 2.86
CA ILE A 40 -8.13 -12.41 3.92
C ILE A 40 -8.13 -11.11 4.72
N ILE A 41 -9.31 -10.59 5.02
CA ILE A 41 -9.43 -9.34 5.77
C ILE A 41 -9.23 -9.58 7.26
N LEU A 42 -8.40 -8.73 7.86
CA LEU A 42 -8.12 -8.75 9.29
C LEU A 42 -8.97 -7.71 10.03
N GLU A 43 -8.93 -6.45 9.59
CA GLU A 43 -9.61 -5.35 10.27
C GLU A 43 -9.94 -4.21 9.28
N LYS A 44 -10.99 -3.44 9.59
CA LYS A 44 -11.39 -2.23 8.85
C LYS A 44 -10.61 -1.03 9.40
N ILE A 45 -10.00 -0.22 8.52
CA ILE A 45 -9.14 0.91 8.90
C ILE A 45 -9.57 2.19 8.19
N GLY A 46 -9.65 3.30 8.91
CA GLY A 46 -9.74 4.64 8.34
C GLY A 46 -8.35 5.28 8.23
N ILE A 47 -7.87 5.57 7.02
CA ILE A 47 -6.62 6.31 6.81
C ILE A 47 -6.94 7.79 6.56
N GLU A 48 -6.36 8.67 7.36
CA GLU A 48 -6.49 10.11 7.14
C GLU A 48 -5.84 10.55 5.81
N ALA A 49 -6.54 11.39 5.07
CA ALA A 49 -6.01 11.99 3.85
C ALA A 49 -4.84 12.94 4.16
N LYS A 50 -3.90 13.03 3.21
CA LYS A 50 -2.84 14.03 3.29
C LYS A 50 -3.40 15.43 3.06
N GLN A 51 -2.92 16.39 3.84
CA GLN A 51 -3.18 17.82 3.65
C GLN A 51 -2.88 18.24 2.21
N PRO A 52 -3.71 19.09 1.56
CA PRO A 52 -4.72 19.99 2.13
C PRO A 52 -6.14 19.41 2.28
N ASN A 53 -6.36 18.13 1.97
CA ASN A 53 -7.71 17.56 1.99
C ASN A 53 -8.05 16.99 3.38
N SER A 54 -9.27 17.22 3.87
CA SER A 54 -9.83 16.53 5.03
C SER A 54 -10.79 15.43 4.58
N ALA A 55 -10.36 14.18 4.71
CA ALA A 55 -11.21 13.02 4.46
C ALA A 55 -10.62 11.78 5.13
N ILE A 56 -11.47 10.85 5.53
CA ILE A 56 -11.07 9.52 6.00
C ILE A 56 -11.23 8.54 4.85
N ARG A 57 -10.13 7.99 4.34
CA ARG A 57 -10.12 6.96 3.31
C ARG A 57 -10.43 5.62 3.95
N LYS A 58 -11.54 5.02 3.52
CA LYS A 58 -11.98 3.69 3.93
C LYS A 58 -11.02 2.65 3.36
N CYS A 59 -10.32 1.95 4.23
CA CYS A 59 -9.34 0.93 3.90
C CYS A 59 -9.63 -0.34 4.71
N ALA A 60 -9.05 -1.45 4.27
CA ALA A 60 -9.03 -2.69 5.01
C ALA A 60 -7.60 -3.19 5.12
N ARG A 61 -7.26 -3.80 6.25
CA ARG A 61 -6.03 -4.54 6.41
C ARG A 61 -6.26 -5.96 5.92
N VAL A 62 -5.43 -6.39 4.99
CA VAL A 62 -5.58 -7.67 4.32
C VAL A 62 -4.29 -8.46 4.43
N GLN A 63 -4.40 -9.72 4.80
CA GLN A 63 -3.30 -10.68 4.76
C GLN A 63 -3.35 -11.44 3.45
N LEU A 64 -2.29 -11.34 2.65
CA LEU A 64 -2.19 -12.10 1.40
C LEU A 64 -2.10 -13.60 1.69
N VAL A 65 -2.93 -14.41 1.03
CA VAL A 65 -2.97 -15.87 1.25
C VAL A 65 -1.66 -16.54 0.82
N LYS A 66 -1.03 -16.03 -0.24
CA LYS A 66 0.19 -16.63 -0.81
C LYS A 66 1.46 -16.49 0.04
N ASP A 67 1.64 -15.33 0.68
CA ASP A 67 2.89 -14.96 1.37
C ASP A 67 2.66 -14.73 2.88
N GLY A 68 1.42 -14.65 3.35
CA GLY A 68 1.07 -14.21 4.71
C GLY A 68 1.40 -12.74 5.00
N LYS A 69 1.85 -11.96 4.01
CA LYS A 69 2.18 -10.53 4.16
C LYS A 69 0.91 -9.71 4.41
N LYS A 70 0.97 -8.82 5.40
CA LYS A 70 -0.11 -7.88 5.71
C LYS A 70 0.06 -6.60 4.89
N ILE A 71 -1.00 -6.18 4.20
CA ILE A 71 -1.06 -4.95 3.41
C ILE A 71 -2.30 -4.14 3.78
N ALA A 72 -2.27 -2.83 3.50
CA ALA A 72 -3.46 -1.99 3.56
C ALA A 72 -4.01 -1.81 2.13
N ALA A 73 -5.28 -2.16 1.94
CA ALA A 73 -5.99 -2.01 0.66
C ALA A 73 -7.06 -0.92 0.80
N PHE A 74 -7.22 -0.10 -0.23
CA PHE A 74 -8.28 0.91 -0.31
C PHE A 74 -9.56 0.27 -0.83
N VAL A 75 -10.70 0.59 -0.22
CA VAL A 75 -12.01 0.16 -0.68
C VAL A 75 -12.60 1.29 -1.55
N PRO A 76 -12.78 1.08 -2.87
CA PRO A 76 -13.34 2.09 -3.75
C PRO A 76 -14.84 2.29 -3.52
N ASN A 77 -15.32 3.47 -3.92
CA ASN A 77 -16.71 3.92 -3.82
C ASN A 77 -17.24 4.10 -2.38
N ASP A 78 -18.29 4.91 -2.25
CA ASP A 78 -18.92 5.17 -0.95
C ASP A 78 -19.81 4.01 -0.51
N GLY A 79 -19.84 3.74 0.80
CA GLY A 79 -20.65 2.67 1.39
C GLY A 79 -20.11 1.25 1.22
N CYS A 80 -19.09 1.03 0.38
CA CYS A 80 -18.61 -0.32 0.08
C CYS A 80 -17.97 -1.05 1.26
N LEU A 81 -17.57 -0.34 2.32
CA LEU A 81 -17.06 -0.95 3.55
C LEU A 81 -18.11 -1.84 4.26
N ASN A 82 -19.40 -1.63 3.97
CA ASN A 82 -20.49 -2.40 4.58
C ASN A 82 -20.66 -3.79 3.93
N TYR A 83 -20.12 -4.01 2.73
CA TYR A 83 -20.20 -5.32 2.06
C TYR A 83 -19.11 -6.29 2.50
N ILE A 84 -18.19 -5.83 3.32
CA ILE A 84 -16.94 -6.52 3.60
C ILE A 84 -16.89 -6.80 5.10
N GLU A 85 -16.64 -8.05 5.49
CA GLU A 85 -16.51 -8.44 6.89
C GLU A 85 -15.12 -8.98 7.23
N GLU A 86 -14.83 -9.09 8.52
CA GLU A 86 -13.59 -9.71 8.98
C GLU A 86 -13.56 -11.19 8.57
N ASN A 87 -12.39 -11.68 8.20
CA ASN A 87 -12.15 -13.03 7.67
C ASN A 87 -12.73 -13.31 6.27
N ASP A 88 -13.31 -12.31 5.60
CA ASP A 88 -13.78 -12.47 4.23
C ASP A 88 -12.62 -12.53 3.24
N GLU A 89 -12.82 -13.25 2.14
CA GLU A 89 -11.83 -13.40 1.06
C GLU A 89 -12.02 -12.32 0.00
N VAL A 90 -10.97 -11.55 -0.25
CA VAL A 90 -10.99 -10.47 -1.25
C VAL A 90 -9.89 -10.61 -2.29
N LEU A 91 -10.23 -10.16 -3.50
CA LEU A 91 -9.27 -9.98 -4.60
C LEU A 91 -8.71 -8.56 -4.55
N ILE A 92 -7.38 -8.44 -4.48
CA ILE A 92 -6.68 -7.16 -4.35
C ILE A 92 -5.91 -6.87 -5.64
N VAL A 93 -5.94 -5.61 -6.05
CA VAL A 93 -5.26 -5.10 -7.25
C VAL A 93 -4.34 -3.93 -6.92
N GLY A 94 -3.31 -3.73 -7.74
CA GLY A 94 -2.44 -2.57 -7.65
C GLY A 94 -3.17 -1.27 -8.03
N PHE A 95 -2.80 -0.15 -7.38
CA PHE A 95 -3.42 1.17 -7.58
C PHE A 95 -3.04 1.87 -8.90
N GLY A 96 -2.58 1.14 -9.92
CA GLY A 96 -2.20 1.68 -11.24
C GLY A 96 -0.98 2.62 -11.28
N ARG A 97 -0.40 3.02 -10.14
CA ARG A 97 0.81 3.86 -10.06
C ARG A 97 2.07 3.00 -10.14
N ASN A 98 2.54 2.67 -11.34
CA ASN A 98 3.80 1.95 -11.53
C ASN A 98 4.94 2.86 -12.05
N SER A 99 6.06 2.91 -11.31
CA SER A 99 7.37 3.55 -11.63
C SER A 99 8.52 2.85 -10.92
#